data_AF-A0A371GZE3-F1
#
_entry.id   AF-A0A371GZE3-F1
#
_cell.length_a   1.000
_cell.length_b   1.000
_cell.length_c   1.000
_cell.angle_alpha   90.00
_cell.angle_beta   90.00
_cell.angle_gamma   90.00
#
_symmetry.space_group_name_H-M   'P 1'
#
loop_
_entity.id
_entity.type
_entity.pdbx_description
1 polymer ?
#
loop_
_entity_poly.entity_id
_entity_poly.type
_entity_poly.pdbx_seq_one_letter_code
_entity_poly.pdbx_strand_id
1 'polypeptide(L)'
;MDFDHHLTELSASSPCIPSGEDFHFYYKFREFRRPIEEIAKRTQSMLDRIGSAESIWGRGSAFPGDVDDAYEWLVNANEDVLELVDELVDELRRVKKEKGEECENGFEAKPKVPFHIPTIRKPQFVYDIVVNNANHLPFEHVLLEKSDDGQKFIHPLEKLSVLDFVDKENLENLVPVKPCPIECTPFKLVEEVKGLKELAAKLSSVNEFAVDLEHNQYRSFQGLTCLMQISTRTEDFVIDTLKVRNHVGPYLREVFKDPTKKKVFHGADRDIVWLQRDFGIYVCNMFDTGQASRVLKLERYSLQYLLQHFCGVTANKEYAVLNFWNYRLLPVYQNADWRLRPLPDVMLRYGREDTHYLLYIYDLMRIKLFTLSKESEGSDNPLLE
;
A
#
# COMPACT_ATOMS: atom_id res chain seq x y z
N MET A 1 -28.28 -3.71 1.83
CA MET A 1 -27.69 -3.15 3.07
C MET A 1 -27.45 -4.33 3.98
N ASP A 2 -26.19 -4.74 4.09
CA ASP A 2 -25.82 -5.88 4.92
C ASP A 2 -25.51 -5.36 6.33
N PHE A 3 -26.57 -5.29 7.13
CA PHE A 3 -26.53 -4.78 8.50
C PHE A 3 -25.65 -5.64 9.42
N ASP A 4 -25.40 -6.90 9.03
CA ASP A 4 -24.69 -7.92 9.81
C ASP A 4 -23.17 -7.73 9.83
N HIS A 5 -22.57 -7.25 8.73
CA HIS A 5 -21.11 -7.08 8.68
C HIS A 5 -20.64 -6.03 9.70
N HIS A 6 -21.37 -4.91 9.80
CA HIS A 6 -20.95 -3.77 10.60
C HIS A 6 -21.23 -3.93 12.10
N LEU A 7 -22.27 -4.67 12.49
CA LEU A 7 -22.50 -5.03 13.91
C LEU A 7 -21.46 -6.03 14.42
N THR A 8 -20.99 -6.92 13.54
CA THR A 8 -19.93 -7.89 13.85
C THR A 8 -18.57 -7.21 14.04
N GLU A 9 -18.28 -6.14 13.29
CA GLU A 9 -17.07 -5.33 13.49
C GLU A 9 -17.16 -4.39 14.70
N LEU A 10 -18.33 -3.80 14.95
CA LEU A 10 -18.60 -2.99 16.15
C LEU A 10 -18.49 -3.81 17.43
N SER A 11 -18.91 -5.08 17.41
CA SER A 11 -18.81 -5.99 18.55
C SER A 11 -17.39 -6.46 18.83
N ALA A 12 -16.53 -6.54 17.80
CA ALA A 12 -15.09 -6.75 17.99
C ALA A 12 -14.40 -5.56 18.69
N SER A 13 -14.99 -4.37 18.62
CA SER A 13 -14.40 -3.10 19.08
C SER A 13 -14.98 -2.58 20.40
N SER A 14 -16.11 -3.15 20.86
CA SER A 14 -16.85 -2.71 22.05
C SER A 14 -17.06 -3.86 23.03
N PRO A 15 -16.55 -3.77 24.27
CA PRO A 15 -16.69 -4.85 25.26
C PRO A 15 -18.14 -5.09 25.74
N CYS A 16 -19.09 -4.26 25.29
CA CYS A 16 -20.51 -4.38 25.63
C CYS A 16 -21.34 -5.18 24.61
N ILE A 17 -20.77 -5.58 23.46
CA ILE A 17 -21.49 -6.31 22.41
C ILE A 17 -20.70 -7.60 22.11
N PRO A 18 -21.31 -8.80 22.20
CA PRO A 18 -20.62 -10.05 21.93
C PRO A 18 -20.08 -10.13 20.49
N SER A 19 -18.79 -10.39 20.34
CA SER A 19 -18.13 -10.53 19.04
C SER A 19 -18.41 -11.89 18.39
N GLY A 20 -18.74 -11.91 17.09
CA GLY A 20 -18.87 -13.13 16.30
C GLY A 20 -20.24 -13.82 16.33
N GLU A 21 -21.27 -13.18 16.89
CA GLU A 21 -22.66 -13.66 16.80
C GLU A 21 -23.43 -12.95 15.67
N ASP A 22 -24.21 -13.73 14.92
CA ASP A 22 -25.15 -13.21 13.91
C ASP A 22 -26.40 -12.65 14.61
N PHE A 23 -26.54 -11.32 14.60
CA PHE A 23 -27.66 -10.62 15.21
C PHE A 23 -28.87 -10.45 14.28
N HIS A 24 -28.82 -10.98 13.05
CA HIS A 24 -29.89 -10.87 12.05
C HIS A 24 -31.23 -11.38 12.57
N PHE A 25 -31.20 -12.53 13.25
CA PHE A 25 -32.40 -13.12 13.85
C PHE A 25 -32.97 -12.19 14.94
N TYR A 26 -32.11 -11.62 15.78
CA TYR A 26 -32.49 -10.76 16.89
C TYR A 26 -33.01 -9.39 16.42
N TYR A 27 -32.50 -8.87 15.30
CA TYR A 27 -32.94 -7.61 14.70
C TYR A 27 -34.40 -7.62 14.20
N LYS A 28 -35.00 -8.81 14.04
CA LYS A 28 -36.43 -8.96 13.73
C LYS A 28 -37.34 -8.62 14.90
N PHE A 29 -36.83 -8.68 16.14
CA PHE A 29 -37.58 -8.34 17.35
C PHE A 29 -37.48 -6.84 17.62
N ARG A 30 -38.63 -6.20 17.89
CA ARG A 30 -38.69 -4.75 18.12
C ARG A 30 -37.90 -4.33 19.36
N GLU A 31 -37.85 -5.21 20.35
CA GLU A 31 -37.20 -5.05 21.64
C GLU A 31 -35.67 -4.93 21.48
N PHE A 32 -35.08 -5.60 20.50
CA PHE A 32 -33.66 -5.51 20.16
C PHE A 32 -33.39 -4.42 19.12
N ARG A 33 -34.24 -4.32 18.10
CA ARG A 33 -34.07 -3.34 17.03
C ARG A 33 -34.09 -1.89 17.51
N ARG A 34 -35.04 -1.56 18.40
CA ARG A 34 -35.25 -0.17 18.84
C ARG A 34 -34.04 0.42 19.58
N PRO A 35 -33.42 -0.26 20.57
CA PRO A 35 -32.18 0.21 21.18
C PRO A 35 -31.02 0.39 20.19
N ILE A 36 -30.85 -0.54 19.24
CA ILE A 36 -29.78 -0.46 18.23
C ILE A 36 -29.97 0.74 17.31
N GLU A 37 -31.19 0.97 16.79
CA GLU A 37 -31.51 2.16 15.99
C GLU A 37 -31.29 3.46 16.78
N GLU A 38 -31.56 3.45 18.09
CA GLU A 38 -31.32 4.59 18.96
C GLU A 38 -29.83 4.87 19.18
N ILE A 39 -29.01 3.83 19.38
CA ILE A 39 -27.55 3.94 19.47
C ILE A 39 -26.99 4.47 18.15
N ALA A 40 -27.38 3.89 17.01
CA ALA A 40 -26.92 4.32 15.69
C ALA A 40 -27.23 5.81 15.45
N LYS A 41 -28.45 6.27 15.76
CA LYS A 41 -28.83 7.68 15.66
C LYS A 41 -27.99 8.60 16.56
N ARG A 42 -27.69 8.16 17.79
CA ARG A 42 -26.85 8.92 18.72
C ARG A 42 -25.40 9.02 18.20
N THR A 43 -24.84 7.91 17.73
CA THR A 43 -23.49 7.87 17.15
C THR A 43 -23.39 8.76 15.93
N GLN A 44 -24.34 8.66 15.00
CA GLN A 44 -24.44 9.52 13.84
C GLN A 44 -24.47 11.00 14.23
N SER A 45 -25.34 11.37 15.18
CA SER A 45 -25.42 12.75 15.65
C SER A 45 -24.13 13.26 16.30
N MET A 46 -23.37 12.40 16.99
CA MET A 46 -22.06 12.77 17.52
C MET A 46 -21.05 13.02 16.39
N LEU A 47 -21.02 12.14 15.39
CA LEU A 47 -20.14 12.26 14.23
C LEU A 47 -20.46 13.50 13.39
N ASP A 48 -21.74 13.80 13.16
CA ASP A 48 -22.19 15.02 12.49
C ASP A 48 -21.73 16.28 13.25
N ARG A 49 -21.78 16.25 14.59
CA ARG A 49 -21.32 17.36 15.44
C ARG A 49 -19.80 17.51 15.40
N ILE A 50 -19.06 16.40 15.37
CA ILE A 50 -17.60 16.42 15.22
C ILE A 50 -17.24 17.01 13.86
N GLY A 51 -17.84 16.52 12.76
CA GLY A 51 -17.54 17.02 11.42
C GLY A 51 -17.96 18.47 11.18
N SER A 52 -19.00 18.94 11.88
CA SER A 52 -19.44 20.35 11.85
C SER A 52 -18.58 21.29 12.72
N ALA A 53 -17.57 20.77 13.43
CA ALA A 53 -16.69 21.60 14.26
C ALA A 53 -15.71 22.39 13.37
N GLU A 54 -16.14 23.57 12.90
CA GLU A 54 -15.35 24.46 12.03
C GLU A 54 -13.98 24.83 12.62
N SER A 55 -13.83 24.80 13.95
CA SER A 55 -12.58 25.11 14.65
C SER A 55 -11.48 24.06 14.46
N ILE A 56 -11.85 22.83 14.07
CA ILE A 56 -10.91 21.72 13.87
C ILE A 56 -10.73 21.45 12.37
N TRP A 57 -11.81 21.45 11.60
CA TRP A 57 -11.81 20.93 10.21
C TRP A 57 -11.97 22.00 9.12
N GLY A 58 -12.22 23.26 9.49
CA GLY A 58 -12.58 24.32 8.53
C GLY A 58 -14.01 24.20 7.98
N ARG A 59 -14.37 25.06 7.00
CA ARG A 59 -15.71 25.06 6.41
C ARG A 59 -15.85 23.97 5.34
N GLY A 60 -16.74 23.00 5.55
CA GLY A 60 -17.23 22.08 4.51
C GLY A 60 -16.99 20.58 4.73
N SER A 61 -16.50 20.16 5.90
CA SER A 61 -16.18 18.76 6.24
C SER A 61 -17.35 18.04 6.95
N ALA A 62 -18.57 18.16 6.43
CA ALA A 62 -19.71 17.45 7.03
C ALA A 62 -19.50 15.93 6.97
N PHE A 63 -19.93 15.22 8.00
CA PHE A 63 -19.84 13.77 8.04
C PHE A 63 -20.67 13.14 6.90
N PRO A 64 -20.09 12.24 6.08
CA PRO A 64 -20.80 11.65 4.94
C PRO A 64 -21.95 10.72 5.36
N GLY A 65 -22.97 10.62 4.50
CA GLY A 65 -24.09 9.70 4.71
C GLY A 65 -23.84 8.28 4.20
N ASP A 66 -22.82 8.08 3.35
CA ASP A 66 -22.39 6.78 2.85
C ASP A 66 -21.29 6.19 3.76
N VAL A 67 -21.29 4.86 3.96
CA VAL A 67 -20.41 4.18 4.92
C VAL A 67 -18.97 4.13 4.45
N ASP A 68 -18.74 3.94 3.15
CA ASP A 68 -17.39 3.90 2.58
C ASP A 68 -16.76 5.30 2.66
N ASP A 69 -17.55 6.32 2.29
CA ASP A 69 -17.15 7.73 2.45
C ASP A 69 -16.92 8.10 3.93
N ALA A 70 -17.72 7.56 4.86
CA ALA A 70 -17.60 7.82 6.28
C ALA A 70 -16.31 7.23 6.89
N TYR A 71 -15.88 6.05 6.44
CA TYR A 71 -14.62 5.46 6.88
C TYR A 71 -13.43 6.29 6.37
N GLU A 72 -13.40 6.62 5.08
CA GLU A 72 -12.36 7.50 4.52
C GLU A 72 -12.34 8.87 5.22
N TRP A 73 -13.51 9.44 5.48
CA TRP A 73 -13.63 10.70 6.21
C TRP A 73 -13.07 10.60 7.63
N LEU A 74 -13.35 9.51 8.36
CA LEU A 74 -12.82 9.29 9.71
C LEU A 74 -11.30 9.10 9.72
N VAL A 75 -10.74 8.43 8.71
CA VAL A 75 -9.29 8.27 8.56
C VAL A 75 -8.65 9.65 8.35
N ASN A 76 -9.15 10.43 7.38
CA ASN A 76 -8.65 11.77 7.10
C ASN A 76 -8.79 12.70 8.32
N ALA A 77 -9.93 12.62 9.02
CA ALA A 77 -10.16 13.40 10.23
C ALA A 77 -9.14 13.06 11.33
N ASN A 78 -8.86 11.77 11.55
CA ASN A 78 -7.82 11.39 12.51
C ASN A 78 -6.43 11.91 12.09
N GLU A 79 -6.14 11.95 10.79
CA GLU A 79 -4.88 12.52 10.28
C GLU A 79 -4.77 14.03 10.56
N ASP A 80 -5.80 14.84 10.26
CA ASP A 80 -5.71 16.29 10.50
C ASP A 80 -5.58 16.62 12.00
N VAL A 81 -6.23 15.84 12.88
CA VAL A 81 -6.08 16.01 14.34
C VAL A 81 -4.65 15.69 14.79
N LEU A 82 -4.04 14.64 14.23
CA LEU A 82 -2.66 14.30 14.54
C LEU A 82 -1.70 15.38 14.04
N GLU A 83 -1.97 15.99 12.87
CA GLU A 83 -1.21 17.14 12.36
C GLU A 83 -1.32 18.36 13.30
N LEU A 84 -2.53 18.70 13.76
CA LEU A 84 -2.73 19.80 14.70
C LEU A 84 -2.00 19.57 16.04
N VAL A 85 -2.00 18.32 16.54
CA VAL A 85 -1.25 17.95 17.74
C VAL A 85 0.25 18.14 17.52
N ASP A 86 0.77 17.74 16.36
CA ASP A 86 2.17 17.92 16.01
C ASP A 86 2.57 19.40 15.91
N GLU A 87 1.71 20.24 15.33
CA GLU A 87 1.93 21.70 15.28
C GLU A 87 2.00 22.31 16.68
N LEU A 88 1.06 21.95 17.57
CA LEU A 88 1.04 22.42 18.95
C LEU A 88 2.24 21.92 19.75
N VAL A 89 2.67 20.67 19.53
CA VAL A 89 3.87 20.11 20.17
C VAL A 89 5.13 20.86 19.71
N ASP A 90 5.22 21.21 18.42
CA ASP A 90 6.35 21.96 17.89
C ASP A 90 6.33 23.43 18.38
N GLU A 91 5.16 24.06 18.51
CA GLU A 91 5.03 25.38 19.15
C GLU A 91 5.45 25.34 20.64
N LEU A 92 5.00 24.33 21.39
CA LEU A 92 5.36 24.15 22.78
C LEU A 92 6.88 23.94 22.95
N ARG A 93 7.51 23.19 22.05
CA ARG A 93 8.98 23.05 21.99
C ARG A 93 9.68 24.37 21.71
N ARG A 94 9.13 25.20 20.83
CA ARG A 94 9.68 26.53 20.54
C ARG A 94 9.60 27.44 21.76
N VAL A 95 8.46 27.46 22.46
CA VAL A 95 8.29 28.23 23.70
C VAL A 95 9.25 27.74 24.79
N LYS A 96 9.51 26.43 24.89
CA LYS A 96 10.52 25.88 25.81
C LYS A 96 11.95 26.32 25.46
N LYS A 97 12.31 26.37 24.16
CA LYS A 97 13.59 26.91 23.70
C LYS A 97 13.74 28.40 24.00
N GLU A 98 12.69 29.20 23.82
CA GLU A 98 12.69 30.63 24.12
C GLU A 98 12.79 30.93 25.64
N LYS A 99 12.38 29.98 26.49
CA LYS A 99 12.48 30.07 27.97
C LYS A 99 13.80 29.55 28.56
N GLY A 100 14.77 29.13 27.74
CA GLY A 100 16.08 28.70 28.22
C GLY A 100 16.10 27.36 28.96
N GLU A 101 15.06 26.53 28.80
CA GLU A 101 15.09 25.14 29.24
C GLU A 101 15.78 24.30 28.15
N GLU A 102 17.12 24.22 28.21
CA GLU A 102 17.91 23.36 27.32
C GLU A 102 17.62 21.88 27.64
N CYS A 103 16.80 21.23 26.81
CA CYS A 103 16.98 19.80 26.56
C CYS A 103 18.15 19.67 25.57
N GLU A 104 19.32 19.27 26.07
CA GLU A 104 20.35 18.65 25.25
C GLU A 104 19.74 17.43 24.55
N ASN A 105 19.42 17.58 23.27
CA ASN A 105 19.54 16.56 22.24
C ASN A 105 19.35 17.25 20.88
N GLY A 106 20.43 17.30 20.10
CA GLY A 106 20.49 17.96 18.81
C GLY A 106 19.50 17.36 17.81
N PHE A 107 18.65 18.21 17.22
CA PHE A 107 17.85 17.85 16.05
C PHE A 107 17.83 19.05 15.10
N GLU A 108 18.48 18.88 13.94
CA GLU A 108 18.41 19.78 12.78
C GLU A 108 16.96 19.92 12.27
N ALA A 109 16.68 21.04 11.59
CA ALA A 109 15.34 21.36 11.09
C ALA A 109 14.80 20.30 10.12
N LYS A 110 13.53 19.90 10.29
CA LYS A 110 12.85 18.87 9.47
C LYS A 110 12.88 19.27 7.97
N PRO A 111 13.29 18.38 7.04
CA PRO A 111 13.09 18.60 5.62
C PRO A 111 11.59 18.55 5.30
N LYS A 112 11.03 19.66 4.78
CA LYS A 112 9.63 19.73 4.31
C LYS A 112 9.57 19.28 2.86
N VAL A 113 8.99 18.11 2.61
CA VAL A 113 8.64 17.70 1.23
C VAL A 113 7.16 18.03 1.02
N PRO A 114 6.84 18.89 0.04
CA PRO A 114 5.48 19.37 -0.13
C PRO A 114 4.58 18.29 -0.74
N PHE A 115 3.39 18.16 -0.16
CA PHE A 115 2.30 17.34 -0.70
C PHE A 115 1.87 17.78 -2.10
N HIS A 116 1.89 19.10 -2.35
CA HIS A 116 1.59 19.67 -3.65
C HIS A 116 2.54 20.81 -4.00
N ILE A 117 3.07 20.78 -5.22
CA ILE A 117 3.86 21.86 -5.79
C ILE A 117 3.09 22.48 -6.97
N PRO A 118 2.47 23.66 -6.80
CA PRO A 118 1.67 24.31 -7.84
C PRO A 118 2.44 24.68 -9.11
N THR A 119 3.75 24.93 -8.98
CA THR A 119 4.63 25.35 -10.07
C THR A 119 5.04 24.20 -11.01
N ILE A 120 4.83 22.94 -10.59
CA ILE A 120 5.08 21.78 -11.46
C ILE A 120 4.07 21.77 -12.61
N ARG A 121 4.58 21.84 -13.84
CA ARG A 121 3.77 21.62 -15.05
C ARG A 121 3.18 20.22 -15.02
N LYS A 122 1.92 20.10 -15.43
CA LYS A 122 1.22 18.81 -15.50
C LYS A 122 2.00 17.83 -16.39
N PRO A 123 2.48 16.67 -15.86
CA PRO A 123 3.21 15.69 -16.64
C PRO A 123 2.46 15.23 -17.89
N GLN A 124 1.13 15.24 -17.84
CA GLN A 124 0.29 14.86 -18.98
C GLN A 124 0.54 15.73 -20.22
N PHE A 125 0.84 17.01 -20.05
CA PHE A 125 1.19 17.90 -21.16
C PHE A 125 2.67 17.86 -21.52
N VAL A 126 3.54 17.53 -20.55
CA VAL A 126 5.00 17.50 -20.76
C VAL A 126 5.41 16.25 -21.55
N TYR A 127 4.74 15.12 -21.31
CA TYR A 127 5.07 13.82 -21.90
C TYR A 127 3.97 13.31 -22.84
N ASP A 128 3.09 14.20 -23.30
CA ASP A 128 1.99 13.89 -24.23
C ASP A 128 1.15 12.67 -23.79
N ILE A 129 0.86 12.59 -22.49
CA ILE A 129 0.04 11.52 -21.91
C ILE A 129 -1.40 11.83 -22.24
N VAL A 130 -1.96 11.08 -23.17
CA VAL A 130 -3.37 11.19 -23.57
C VAL A 130 -4.26 10.70 -22.43
N VAL A 131 -5.23 11.53 -22.05
CA VAL A 131 -6.19 11.22 -20.98
C VAL A 131 -7.60 11.39 -21.53
N ASN A 132 -8.43 10.36 -21.36
CA ASN A 132 -9.86 10.40 -21.64
C ASN A 132 -10.62 10.11 -20.34
N ASN A 133 -11.23 11.15 -19.75
CA ASN A 133 -12.03 11.03 -18.52
C ASN A 133 -13.54 10.91 -18.82
N ALA A 134 -13.93 10.72 -20.08
CA ALA A 134 -15.33 10.61 -20.43
C ALA A 134 -15.86 9.25 -19.94
N ASN A 135 -16.49 9.24 -18.76
CA ASN A 135 -16.89 8.04 -18.04
C ASN A 135 -18.21 7.40 -18.55
N HIS A 136 -18.41 7.40 -19.87
CA HIS A 136 -19.64 6.94 -20.51
C HIS A 136 -19.53 5.54 -21.12
N LEU A 137 -18.33 4.96 -21.13
CA LEU A 137 -18.07 3.59 -21.57
C LEU A 137 -17.26 2.86 -20.48
N PRO A 138 -17.48 1.55 -20.29
CA PRO A 138 -16.61 0.73 -19.47
C PRO A 138 -15.14 0.84 -19.91
N PHE A 139 -14.21 0.60 -18.99
CA PHE A 139 -12.78 0.56 -19.32
C PHE A 139 -12.53 -0.50 -20.40
N GLU A 140 -12.05 -0.07 -21.57
CA GLU A 140 -11.68 -0.96 -22.66
C GLU A 140 -10.17 -1.20 -22.66
N HIS A 141 -9.77 -2.42 -22.35
CA HIS A 141 -8.36 -2.80 -22.47
C HIS A 141 -8.04 -3.12 -23.94
N VAL A 142 -7.35 -2.19 -24.61
CA VAL A 142 -7.06 -2.21 -26.06
C VAL A 142 -6.41 -3.51 -26.57
N LEU A 143 -5.81 -4.30 -25.68
CA LEU A 143 -5.00 -5.48 -26.01
C LEU A 143 -5.57 -6.80 -25.49
N LEU A 144 -6.74 -6.82 -24.86
CA LEU A 144 -7.34 -8.10 -24.43
C LEU A 144 -8.10 -8.75 -25.59
N GLU A 145 -7.96 -10.07 -25.69
CA GLU A 145 -8.81 -10.88 -26.55
C GLU A 145 -10.26 -10.78 -26.06
N LYS A 146 -11.20 -10.72 -27.00
CA LYS A 146 -12.63 -10.85 -26.69
C LYS A 146 -13.03 -12.32 -26.73
N SER A 147 -14.03 -12.69 -25.95
CA SER A 147 -14.67 -14.00 -26.02
C SER A 147 -15.24 -14.27 -27.41
N ASP A 148 -15.47 -15.54 -27.72
CA ASP A 148 -15.98 -15.98 -29.03
C ASP A 148 -17.32 -15.32 -29.40
N ASP A 149 -18.13 -14.96 -28.41
CA ASP A 149 -19.39 -14.22 -28.55
C ASP A 149 -19.22 -12.68 -28.66
N GLY A 150 -18.00 -12.18 -28.50
CA GLY A 150 -17.64 -10.76 -28.52
C GLY A 150 -18.14 -9.95 -27.32
N GLN A 151 -18.78 -10.58 -26.33
CA GLN A 151 -19.49 -9.88 -25.25
C GLN A 151 -18.59 -9.45 -24.09
N LYS A 152 -17.50 -10.19 -23.83
CA LYS A 152 -16.56 -9.87 -22.75
C LYS A 152 -15.11 -9.89 -23.23
N PHE A 153 -14.25 -9.15 -22.52
CA PHE A 153 -12.81 -9.35 -22.62
C PHE A 153 -12.41 -10.55 -21.77
N ILE A 154 -11.53 -11.40 -22.31
CA ILE A 154 -10.94 -12.53 -21.61
C ILE A 154 -9.81 -12.01 -20.72
N HIS A 155 -9.88 -12.31 -19.42
CA HIS A 155 -8.81 -11.94 -18.52
C HIS A 155 -7.55 -12.77 -18.87
N PRO A 156 -6.33 -12.18 -18.97
CA PRO A 156 -5.14 -12.91 -19.40
C PRO A 156 -4.81 -14.15 -18.56
N LEU A 157 -5.31 -14.18 -17.32
CA LEU A 157 -5.07 -15.24 -16.35
C LEU A 157 -6.28 -16.16 -16.13
N GLU A 158 -7.37 -16.03 -16.90
CA GLU A 158 -8.61 -16.82 -16.74
C GLU A 158 -8.38 -18.32 -16.88
N LYS A 159 -7.35 -18.73 -17.63
CA LYS A 159 -7.00 -20.14 -17.87
C LYS A 159 -6.13 -20.77 -16.76
N LEU A 160 -5.68 -19.98 -15.79
CA LEU A 160 -4.78 -20.43 -14.73
C LEU A 160 -5.58 -20.67 -13.45
N SER A 161 -5.27 -21.77 -12.77
CA SER A 161 -5.86 -22.11 -11.48
C SER A 161 -5.03 -21.53 -10.35
N VAL A 162 -5.66 -21.13 -9.24
CA VAL A 162 -4.95 -20.72 -8.02
C VAL A 162 -4.01 -21.84 -7.53
N LEU A 163 -4.40 -23.11 -7.74
CA LEU A 163 -3.59 -24.27 -7.38
C LEU A 163 -2.28 -24.39 -8.17
N ASP A 164 -2.17 -23.71 -9.31
CA ASP A 164 -0.95 -23.70 -10.12
C ASP A 164 0.18 -22.90 -9.43
N PHE A 165 -0.16 -22.04 -8.47
CA PHE A 165 0.77 -21.13 -7.79
C PHE A 165 1.09 -21.50 -6.34
N VAL A 166 0.48 -22.58 -5.84
CA VAL A 166 0.82 -23.13 -4.52
C VAL A 166 2.22 -23.73 -4.61
N ASP A 167 3.10 -23.34 -3.69
CA ASP A 167 4.47 -23.85 -3.64
C ASP A 167 4.43 -25.37 -3.37
N LYS A 168 4.92 -26.17 -4.33
CA LYS A 168 4.92 -27.65 -4.27
C LYS A 168 6.21 -28.23 -3.69
N GLU A 169 7.22 -27.40 -3.49
CA GLU A 169 8.52 -27.81 -2.97
C GLU A 169 8.52 -27.83 -1.44
N ASN A 170 9.31 -28.73 -0.85
CA ASN A 170 9.46 -28.80 0.59
C ASN A 170 10.28 -27.58 1.06
N LEU A 171 9.59 -26.57 1.61
CA LEU A 171 10.16 -25.30 2.06
C LEU A 171 11.08 -25.43 3.29
N GLU A 172 11.23 -26.63 3.85
CA GLU A 172 12.13 -26.94 4.97
C GLU A 172 13.60 -26.57 4.71
N ASN A 173 14.02 -26.54 3.43
CA ASN A 173 15.39 -26.19 3.05
C ASN A 173 15.53 -24.76 2.51
N LEU A 174 14.47 -23.94 2.53
CA LEU A 174 14.56 -22.56 2.05
C LEU A 174 15.44 -21.75 3.02
N VAL A 175 16.55 -21.22 2.51
CA VAL A 175 17.42 -20.30 3.26
C VAL A 175 17.10 -18.86 2.82
N PRO A 176 16.54 -18.01 3.71
CA PRO A 176 16.27 -16.62 3.38
C PRO A 176 17.51 -15.87 2.93
N VAL A 177 17.40 -15.15 1.82
CA VAL A 177 18.52 -14.38 1.26
C VAL A 177 18.40 -12.92 1.68
N LYS A 178 19.20 -12.51 2.67
CA LYS A 178 19.27 -11.11 3.10
C LYS A 178 19.95 -10.26 2.01
N PRO A 179 19.38 -9.10 1.62
CA PRO A 179 20.02 -8.23 0.64
C PRO A 179 21.30 -7.61 1.21
N CYS A 180 22.21 -7.22 0.33
CA CYS A 180 23.33 -6.35 0.70
C CYS A 180 22.80 -5.00 1.18
N PRO A 181 23.56 -4.23 1.99
CA PRO A 181 23.19 -2.86 2.34
C PRO A 181 22.86 -2.05 1.08
N ILE A 182 21.90 -1.12 1.20
CA ILE A 182 21.39 -0.33 0.08
C ILE A 182 22.51 0.52 -0.57
N GLU A 183 23.51 0.94 0.20
CA GLU A 183 24.67 1.69 -0.28
C GLU A 183 25.58 0.85 -1.20
N CYS A 184 25.61 -0.47 -1.00
CA CYS A 184 26.46 -1.41 -1.74
C CYS A 184 25.70 -2.13 -2.85
N THR A 185 24.37 -2.07 -2.85
CA THR A 185 23.54 -2.75 -3.84
C THR A 185 23.52 -1.92 -5.13
N PRO A 186 23.78 -2.52 -6.31
CA PRO A 186 23.68 -1.81 -7.58
C PRO A 186 22.29 -1.20 -7.77
N PHE A 187 22.28 0.05 -8.23
CA PHE A 187 21.08 0.85 -8.40
C PHE A 187 21.03 1.47 -9.78
N LYS A 188 19.84 1.48 -10.38
CA LYS A 188 19.61 2.13 -11.66
C LYS A 188 18.30 2.91 -11.69
N LEU A 189 18.42 4.21 -11.96
CA LEU A 189 17.30 5.06 -12.34
C LEU A 189 17.00 4.88 -13.84
N VAL A 190 15.79 4.46 -14.19
CA VAL A 190 15.35 4.18 -15.56
C VAL A 190 14.47 5.31 -16.06
N GLU A 191 15.05 6.19 -16.87
CA GLU A 191 14.37 7.35 -17.47
C GLU A 191 14.26 7.27 -18.99
N GLU A 192 14.83 6.22 -19.60
CA GLU A 192 14.90 6.03 -21.05
C GLU A 192 14.52 4.61 -21.45
N VAL A 193 14.08 4.45 -22.70
CA VAL A 193 13.71 3.15 -23.29
C VAL A 193 14.86 2.14 -23.25
N LYS A 194 16.10 2.59 -23.40
CA LYS A 194 17.28 1.72 -23.26
C LYS A 194 17.33 1.08 -21.87
N GLY A 195 17.07 1.89 -20.82
CA GLY A 195 17.00 1.41 -19.46
C GLY A 195 15.89 0.38 -19.24
N LEU A 196 14.71 0.60 -19.83
CA LEU A 196 13.60 -0.36 -19.79
C LEU A 196 13.93 -1.70 -20.48
N LYS A 197 14.64 -1.68 -21.61
CA LYS A 197 15.06 -2.91 -22.29
C LYS A 197 16.02 -3.74 -21.44
N GLU A 198 16.98 -3.07 -20.81
CA GLU A 198 17.94 -3.73 -19.92
C GLU A 198 17.23 -4.29 -18.68
N LEU A 199 16.28 -3.54 -18.11
CA LEU A 199 15.43 -4.02 -17.03
C LEU A 199 14.62 -5.25 -17.45
N ALA A 200 13.92 -5.20 -18.58
CA ALA A 200 13.13 -6.33 -19.08
C ALA A 200 13.97 -7.59 -19.28
N ALA A 201 15.19 -7.45 -19.82
CA ALA A 201 16.14 -8.55 -19.96
C ALA A 201 16.57 -9.11 -18.60
N LYS A 202 16.86 -8.24 -17.62
CA LYS A 202 17.19 -8.64 -16.25
C LYS A 202 16.03 -9.42 -15.61
N LEU A 203 14.81 -8.89 -15.67
CA LEU A 203 13.64 -9.54 -15.07
C LEU A 203 13.29 -10.87 -15.76
N SER A 204 13.58 -10.98 -17.06
CA SER A 204 13.45 -12.25 -17.79
C SER A 204 14.39 -13.32 -17.26
N SER A 205 15.58 -12.94 -16.76
CA SER A 205 16.59 -13.87 -16.25
C SER A 205 16.41 -14.32 -14.80
N VAL A 206 15.53 -13.67 -14.03
CA VAL A 206 15.28 -13.99 -12.61
C VAL A 206 13.95 -14.70 -12.43
N ASN A 207 13.83 -15.48 -11.35
CA ASN A 207 12.61 -16.20 -10.99
C ASN A 207 11.63 -15.36 -10.17
N GLU A 208 12.11 -14.27 -9.57
CA GLU A 208 11.32 -13.45 -8.65
C GLU A 208 11.84 -12.02 -8.58
N PHE A 209 10.94 -11.09 -8.36
CA PHE A 209 11.25 -9.68 -8.15
C PHE A 209 10.17 -9.00 -7.32
N ALA A 210 10.58 -8.02 -6.53
CA ALA A 210 9.69 -7.16 -5.75
C ALA A 210 9.26 -5.96 -6.60
N VAL A 211 8.05 -5.46 -6.37
CA VAL A 211 7.48 -4.32 -7.10
C VAL A 211 6.71 -3.43 -6.13
N ASP A 212 6.81 -2.12 -6.34
CA ASP A 212 5.96 -1.11 -5.71
C ASP A 212 5.71 0.06 -6.68
N LEU A 213 4.74 0.92 -6.39
CA LEU A 213 4.38 2.10 -7.20
C LEU A 213 4.17 3.35 -6.35
N GLU A 214 4.55 4.50 -6.93
CA GLU A 214 4.10 5.80 -6.42
C GLU A 214 3.03 6.40 -7.30
N HIS A 215 1.95 6.89 -6.70
CA HIS A 215 0.80 7.44 -7.40
C HIS A 215 0.48 8.87 -6.97
N ASN A 216 0.01 9.68 -7.91
CA ASN A 216 -0.48 11.02 -7.64
C ASN A 216 -1.92 11.20 -8.14
N GLN A 217 -2.84 11.44 -7.20
CA GLN A 217 -4.24 11.74 -7.49
C GLN A 217 -4.59 13.23 -7.42
N TYR A 218 -3.79 14.06 -6.77
CA TYR A 218 -4.16 15.45 -6.48
C TYR A 218 -4.37 16.32 -7.74
N ARG A 219 -3.58 16.13 -8.82
CA ARG A 219 -3.71 16.91 -10.08
C ARG A 219 -4.15 16.10 -11.29
N SER A 220 -4.73 14.92 -11.10
CA SER A 220 -5.21 14.02 -12.16
C SER A 220 -6.50 13.33 -11.74
N PHE A 221 -7.56 13.38 -12.57
CA PHE A 221 -8.90 12.92 -12.19
C PHE A 221 -8.95 11.45 -11.76
N GLN A 222 -8.35 10.55 -12.54
CA GLN A 222 -8.19 9.13 -12.16
C GLN A 222 -6.86 8.88 -11.43
N GLY A 223 -6.02 9.91 -11.29
CA GLY A 223 -4.65 9.79 -10.81
C GLY A 223 -3.63 9.43 -11.89
N LEU A 224 -2.39 9.24 -11.48
CA LEU A 224 -1.25 9.00 -12.35
C LEU A 224 -0.15 8.25 -11.59
N THR A 225 0.25 7.08 -12.07
CA THR A 225 1.45 6.41 -11.57
C THR A 225 2.68 7.21 -12.00
N CYS A 226 3.45 7.66 -11.01
CA CYS A 226 4.56 8.59 -11.17
C CYS A 226 5.93 7.91 -11.05
N LEU A 227 5.99 6.78 -10.35
CA LEU A 227 7.18 5.97 -10.16
C LEU A 227 6.78 4.50 -10.10
N MET A 228 7.73 3.62 -10.46
CA MET A 228 7.63 2.19 -10.21
C MET A 228 8.98 1.73 -9.70
N GLN A 229 8.98 0.94 -8.65
CA GLN A 229 10.18 0.43 -8.00
C GLN A 229 10.22 -1.06 -8.21
N ILE A 230 11.39 -1.59 -8.58
CA ILE A 230 11.58 -3.01 -8.80
C ILE A 230 12.91 -3.44 -8.20
N SER A 231 12.88 -4.45 -7.33
CA SER A 231 14.10 -5.06 -6.79
C SER A 231 14.20 -6.52 -7.20
N THR A 232 15.38 -6.90 -7.65
CA THR A 232 15.78 -8.30 -7.78
C THR A 232 16.62 -8.70 -6.57
N ARG A 233 17.04 -9.96 -6.48
CA ARG A 233 17.99 -10.39 -5.43
C ARG A 233 19.34 -9.67 -5.48
N THR A 234 19.67 -9.04 -6.60
CA THR A 234 21.02 -8.49 -6.85
C THR A 234 21.07 -7.00 -7.10
N GLU A 235 19.97 -6.38 -7.53
CA GLU A 235 19.95 -5.00 -8.04
C GLU A 235 18.57 -4.37 -7.85
N ASP A 236 18.57 -3.04 -7.62
CA ASP A 236 17.37 -2.23 -7.47
C ASP A 236 17.19 -1.27 -8.65
N PHE A 237 15.94 -1.06 -9.04
CA PHE A 237 15.54 -0.19 -10.13
C PHE A 237 14.44 0.75 -9.68
N VAL A 238 14.57 2.01 -10.06
CA VAL A 238 13.51 3.01 -9.94
C VAL A 238 13.20 3.50 -11.35
N ILE A 239 11.95 3.35 -11.78
CA ILE A 239 11.49 3.65 -13.13
C ILE A 239 10.69 4.95 -13.10
N ASP A 240 11.11 5.95 -13.89
CA ASP A 240 10.34 7.16 -14.12
C ASP A 240 9.20 6.89 -15.11
N THR A 241 8.08 6.40 -14.58
CA THR A 241 6.92 6.01 -15.38
C THR A 241 6.24 7.18 -16.08
N LEU A 242 6.57 8.43 -15.74
CA LEU A 242 6.09 9.61 -16.48
C LEU A 242 6.85 9.77 -17.79
N LYS A 243 8.19 9.71 -17.75
CA LYS A 243 9.05 9.85 -18.94
C LYS A 243 8.89 8.72 -19.93
N VAL A 244 8.82 7.48 -19.43
CA VAL A 244 8.77 6.28 -20.28
C VAL A 244 7.38 5.65 -20.36
N ARG A 245 6.31 6.39 -20.03
CA ARG A 245 4.94 5.89 -19.86
C ARG A 245 4.48 4.92 -20.95
N ASN A 246 4.58 5.37 -22.22
CA ASN A 246 4.12 4.60 -23.38
C ASN A 246 4.95 3.35 -23.67
N HIS A 247 6.09 3.18 -22.98
CA HIS A 247 7.01 2.07 -23.16
C HIS A 247 7.00 1.09 -21.98
N VAL A 248 6.56 1.49 -20.78
CA VAL A 248 6.50 0.59 -19.59
C VAL A 248 5.71 -0.68 -19.92
N GLY A 249 4.47 -0.51 -20.41
CA GLY A 249 3.61 -1.63 -20.80
C GLY A 249 4.24 -2.58 -21.82
N PRO A 250 4.63 -2.09 -23.02
CA PRO A 250 5.26 -2.92 -24.05
C PRO A 250 6.49 -3.74 -23.61
N TYR A 251 7.32 -3.22 -22.70
CA TYR A 251 8.54 -3.93 -22.28
C TYR A 251 8.35 -4.82 -21.06
N LEU A 252 7.45 -4.49 -20.14
CA LEU A 252 7.36 -5.21 -18.86
C LEU A 252 6.19 -6.20 -18.78
N ARG A 253 5.14 -6.04 -19.60
CA ARG A 253 3.91 -6.84 -19.46
C ARG A 253 4.10 -8.35 -19.52
N GLU A 254 4.99 -8.85 -20.39
CA GLU A 254 5.16 -10.29 -20.60
C GLU A 254 5.78 -10.94 -19.36
N VAL A 255 6.77 -10.29 -18.77
CA VAL A 255 7.42 -10.74 -17.54
C VAL A 255 6.45 -10.70 -16.34
N PHE A 256 5.59 -9.69 -16.26
CA PHE A 256 4.59 -9.60 -15.19
C PHE A 256 3.47 -10.64 -15.33
N LYS A 257 3.11 -11.02 -16.57
CA LYS A 257 2.13 -12.08 -16.84
C LYS A 257 2.72 -13.50 -16.79
N ASP A 258 4.05 -13.64 -16.80
CA ASP A 258 4.72 -14.93 -16.76
C ASP A 258 4.40 -15.69 -15.45
N PRO A 259 3.73 -16.86 -15.51
CA PRO A 259 3.38 -17.63 -14.32
C PRO A 259 4.59 -18.24 -13.61
N THR A 260 5.72 -18.39 -14.30
CA THR A 260 6.95 -18.96 -13.72
C THR A 260 7.71 -17.97 -12.84
N LYS A 261 7.35 -16.68 -12.92
CA LYS A 261 8.01 -15.62 -12.17
C LYS A 261 7.16 -15.18 -10.99
N LYS A 262 7.72 -15.14 -9.79
CA LYS A 262 7.04 -14.59 -8.61
C LYS A 262 7.14 -13.06 -8.59
N LYS A 263 6.01 -12.38 -8.46
CA LYS A 263 6.00 -10.92 -8.24
C LYS A 263 5.61 -10.65 -6.80
N VAL A 264 6.51 -10.05 -6.03
CA VAL A 264 6.29 -9.76 -4.62
C VAL A 264 5.85 -8.31 -4.46
N PHE A 265 4.72 -8.09 -3.83
CA PHE A 265 4.18 -6.77 -3.51
C PHE A 265 3.87 -6.66 -2.01
N HIS A 266 3.52 -5.47 -1.55
CA HIS A 266 2.97 -5.24 -0.22
C HIS A 266 1.68 -4.42 -0.30
N GLY A 267 0.52 -5.05 -0.05
CA GLY A 267 -0.77 -4.33 -0.06
C GLY A 267 -1.14 -3.82 -1.46
N ALA A 268 -1.09 -4.70 -2.46
CA ALA A 268 -1.12 -4.35 -3.89
C ALA A 268 -2.50 -3.96 -4.44
N ASP A 269 -3.53 -3.81 -3.60
CA ASP A 269 -4.93 -3.66 -4.01
C ASP A 269 -5.12 -2.52 -5.02
N ARG A 270 -4.43 -1.39 -4.80
CA ARG A 270 -4.44 -0.24 -5.73
C ARG A 270 -3.43 -0.38 -6.86
N ASP A 271 -2.25 -0.93 -6.59
CA ASP A 271 -1.19 -1.09 -7.59
C ASP A 271 -1.64 -1.92 -8.78
N ILE A 272 -2.37 -3.01 -8.53
CA ILE A 272 -2.90 -3.88 -9.58
C ILE A 272 -3.83 -3.10 -10.51
N VAL A 273 -4.66 -2.21 -9.98
CA VAL A 273 -5.56 -1.37 -10.78
C VAL A 273 -4.76 -0.34 -11.58
N TRP A 274 -3.75 0.27 -10.96
CA TRP A 274 -2.91 1.27 -11.62
C TRP A 274 -2.04 0.67 -12.73
N LEU A 275 -1.47 -0.51 -12.54
CA LEU A 275 -0.72 -1.25 -13.57
C LEU A 275 -1.58 -1.53 -14.81
N GLN A 276 -2.83 -1.95 -14.60
CA GLN A 276 -3.76 -2.20 -15.69
C GLN A 276 -4.17 -0.91 -16.40
N ARG A 277 -4.57 0.12 -15.64
CA ARG A 277 -5.04 1.39 -16.18
C ARG A 277 -3.95 2.14 -16.94
N ASP A 278 -2.76 2.27 -16.35
CA ASP A 278 -1.72 3.15 -16.88
C ASP A 278 -0.81 2.47 -17.90
N PHE A 279 -0.61 1.15 -17.80
CA PHE A 279 0.39 0.43 -18.59
C PHE A 279 -0.15 -0.83 -19.28
N GLY A 280 -1.39 -1.23 -19.02
CA GLY A 280 -1.96 -2.49 -19.51
C GLY A 280 -1.17 -3.71 -19.05
N ILE A 281 -0.66 -3.67 -17.81
CA ILE A 281 0.10 -4.74 -17.18
C ILE A 281 -0.85 -5.52 -16.27
N TYR A 282 -0.84 -6.84 -16.42
CA TYR A 282 -1.51 -7.77 -15.50
C TYR A 282 -0.43 -8.58 -14.76
N VAL A 283 -0.71 -8.93 -13.51
CA VAL A 283 0.25 -9.62 -12.65
C VAL A 283 -0.23 -11.05 -12.41
N CYS A 284 0.56 -12.03 -12.85
CA CYS A 284 0.34 -13.45 -12.55
C CYS A 284 1.24 -13.91 -11.42
N ASN A 285 0.91 -14.95 -10.65
CA ASN A 285 1.81 -15.51 -9.61
C ASN A 285 2.35 -14.42 -8.66
N MET A 286 1.43 -13.63 -8.09
CA MET A 286 1.76 -12.58 -7.12
C MET A 286 1.83 -13.16 -5.70
N PHE A 287 2.77 -12.68 -4.90
CA PHE A 287 2.77 -12.84 -3.45
C PHE A 287 2.62 -11.47 -2.80
N ASP A 288 1.55 -11.28 -2.05
CA ASP A 288 1.31 -10.03 -1.31
C ASP A 288 1.71 -10.22 0.16
N THR A 289 2.78 -9.55 0.58
CA THR A 289 3.27 -9.58 1.95
C THR A 289 2.32 -8.92 2.95
N GLY A 290 1.51 -7.95 2.52
CA GLY A 290 0.43 -7.36 3.30
C GLY A 290 -0.66 -8.38 3.61
N GLN A 291 -1.09 -9.17 2.62
CA GLN A 291 -2.04 -10.26 2.85
C GLN A 291 -1.43 -11.38 3.70
N ALA A 292 -0.17 -11.76 3.43
CA ALA A 292 0.55 -12.75 4.23
C ALA A 292 0.65 -12.34 5.72
N SER A 293 0.86 -11.05 6.00
CA SER A 293 0.96 -10.54 7.38
C SER A 293 -0.34 -10.73 8.18
N ARG A 294 -1.48 -10.58 7.51
CA ARG A 294 -2.83 -10.78 8.09
C ARG A 294 -3.09 -12.26 8.37
N VAL A 295 -2.74 -13.14 7.43
CA VAL A 295 -2.85 -14.60 7.61
C VAL A 295 -1.96 -15.08 8.76
N LEU A 296 -0.74 -14.55 8.86
CA LEU A 296 0.19 -14.82 9.96
C LEU A 296 -0.21 -14.17 11.29
N LYS A 297 -1.27 -13.34 11.32
CA LYS A 297 -1.76 -12.62 12.51
C LYS A 297 -0.66 -11.83 13.22
N LEU A 298 0.16 -11.12 12.44
CA LEU A 298 1.18 -10.22 13.01
C LEU A 298 0.51 -9.03 13.73
N GLU A 299 1.24 -8.38 14.65
CA GLU A 299 0.71 -7.25 15.43
C GLU A 299 0.25 -6.08 14.55
N ARG A 300 0.97 -5.82 13.45
CA ARG A 300 0.62 -4.81 12.45
C ARG A 300 0.93 -5.34 11.04
N TYR A 301 0.30 -4.71 10.04
CA TYR A 301 0.33 -5.18 8.65
C TYR A 301 1.03 -4.22 7.68
N SER A 302 1.54 -3.08 8.17
CA SER A 302 2.20 -2.08 7.31
C SER A 302 3.61 -2.53 6.92
N LEU A 303 4.08 -2.07 5.75
CA LEU A 303 5.43 -2.33 5.26
C LEU A 303 6.48 -1.87 6.28
N GLN A 304 6.29 -0.68 6.86
CA GLN A 304 7.13 -0.14 7.93
C GLN A 304 7.28 -1.14 9.09
N TYR A 305 6.18 -1.74 9.54
CA TYR A 305 6.24 -2.72 10.61
C TYR A 305 6.98 -3.99 10.16
N LEU A 306 6.75 -4.49 8.94
CA LEU A 306 7.46 -5.68 8.43
C LEU A 306 8.97 -5.44 8.33
N LEU A 307 9.38 -4.27 7.85
CA LEU A 307 10.79 -3.85 7.81
C LEU A 307 11.40 -3.86 9.21
N GLN A 308 10.72 -3.27 10.19
CA GLN A 308 11.17 -3.28 11.59
C GLN A 308 11.25 -4.70 12.16
N HIS A 309 10.18 -5.47 12.01
CA HIS A 309 10.01 -6.79 12.61
C HIS A 309 10.99 -7.82 12.05
N PHE A 310 11.16 -7.87 10.72
CA PHE A 310 11.96 -8.90 10.06
C PHE A 310 13.40 -8.50 9.78
N CYS A 311 13.65 -7.22 9.49
CA CYS A 311 14.99 -6.75 9.15
C CYS A 311 15.73 -6.14 10.35
N GLY A 312 15.06 -5.95 11.49
CA GLY A 312 15.67 -5.41 12.70
C GLY A 312 16.20 -3.99 12.50
N VAL A 313 15.54 -3.20 11.64
CA VAL A 313 15.96 -1.84 11.26
C VAL A 313 16.16 -0.93 12.49
N THR A 314 15.54 -1.26 13.64
CA THR A 314 15.71 -0.55 14.91
C THR A 314 16.88 -1.02 15.81
N ALA A 315 17.46 -2.21 15.62
CA ALA A 315 18.36 -2.84 16.59
C ALA A 315 19.86 -2.81 16.25
N ASN A 316 20.24 -2.62 14.97
CA ASN A 316 21.64 -2.61 14.55
C ASN A 316 22.19 -1.18 14.43
N LYS A 317 23.35 -0.91 15.06
CA LYS A 317 24.09 0.37 14.94
C LYS A 317 24.48 0.72 13.49
N GLU A 318 24.66 -0.30 12.65
CA GLU A 318 24.93 -0.15 11.21
C GLU A 318 23.72 0.39 10.42
N TYR A 319 22.51 0.21 10.96
CA TYR A 319 21.24 0.69 10.43
C TYR A 319 20.80 2.01 11.09
N ALA A 320 21.65 2.64 11.92
CA ALA A 320 21.32 3.89 12.61
C ALA A 320 21.09 5.08 11.66
N VAL A 321 21.62 5.04 10.44
CA VAL A 321 21.32 6.04 9.40
C VAL A 321 19.88 5.91 8.89
N LEU A 322 19.31 4.70 8.90
CA LEU A 322 17.90 4.43 8.58
C LEU A 322 16.94 4.92 9.68
N ASN A 323 17.38 4.99 10.94
CA ASN A 323 16.55 5.40 12.07
C ASN A 323 16.15 6.88 12.03
N PHE A 324 16.93 7.75 11.37
CA PHE A 324 16.61 9.18 11.31
C PHE A 324 15.63 9.52 10.19
N TRP A 325 15.76 8.86 9.03
CA TRP A 325 14.93 9.13 7.85
C TRP A 325 13.59 8.40 7.91
N ASN A 326 13.57 7.12 8.28
CA ASN A 326 12.35 6.32 8.15
C ASN A 326 11.27 6.72 9.17
N TYR A 327 11.54 6.71 10.48
CA TYR A 327 10.43 6.80 11.44
C TYR A 327 9.68 8.14 11.44
N ARG A 328 10.33 9.24 11.02
CA ARG A 328 9.75 10.59 11.05
C ARG A 328 9.38 11.17 9.69
N LEU A 329 9.87 10.60 8.59
CA LEU A 329 9.62 11.13 7.25
C LEU A 329 8.87 10.15 6.33
N LEU A 330 8.71 8.88 6.70
CA LEU A 330 7.90 7.90 5.95
C LEU A 330 6.50 8.45 5.57
N PRO A 331 5.69 8.98 6.51
CA PRO A 331 4.37 9.53 6.18
C PRO A 331 4.44 10.76 5.28
N VAL A 332 5.52 11.54 5.40
CA VAL A 332 5.73 12.78 4.63
C VAL A 332 6.02 12.47 3.15
N TYR A 333 6.70 11.34 2.88
CA TYR A 333 7.07 10.95 1.52
C TYR A 333 5.98 10.17 0.78
N GLN A 334 5.20 9.34 1.47
CA GLN A 334 4.02 8.70 0.85
C GLN A 334 3.06 9.74 0.27
N ASN A 335 2.95 10.87 0.97
CA ASN A 335 2.13 12.01 0.58
C ASN A 335 2.88 13.03 -0.29
N ALA A 336 4.12 12.79 -0.70
CA ALA A 336 4.88 13.76 -1.49
C ALA A 336 4.32 13.94 -2.91
N ASP A 337 4.58 15.10 -3.50
CA ASP A 337 4.29 15.33 -4.92
C ASP A 337 5.29 14.57 -5.82
N TRP A 338 5.04 13.27 -6.04
CA TRP A 338 5.85 12.37 -6.88
C TRP A 338 5.99 12.76 -8.36
N ARG A 339 5.35 13.86 -8.77
CA ARG A 339 5.53 14.49 -10.09
C ARG A 339 6.80 15.34 -10.16
N LEU A 340 7.42 15.66 -9.02
CA LEU A 340 8.63 16.48 -8.94
C LEU A 340 9.77 15.88 -9.76
N ARG A 341 10.41 16.71 -10.60
CA ARG A 341 11.60 16.36 -11.39
C ARG A 341 12.61 17.51 -11.39
N PRO A 342 13.94 17.24 -11.31
CA PRO A 342 14.55 15.93 -11.04
C PRO A 342 14.11 15.37 -9.68
N LEU A 343 14.11 14.04 -9.55
CA LEU A 343 13.71 13.38 -8.31
C LEU A 343 14.78 13.68 -7.23
N PRO A 344 14.42 14.23 -6.06
CA PRO A 344 15.37 14.40 -4.97
C PRO A 344 15.94 13.06 -4.50
N ASP A 345 17.23 13.01 -4.15
CA ASP A 345 17.91 11.79 -3.69
C ASP A 345 17.20 11.11 -2.52
N VAL A 346 16.56 11.91 -1.66
CA VAL A 346 15.79 11.43 -0.51
C VAL A 346 14.53 10.67 -0.93
N MET A 347 13.85 11.12 -1.98
CA MET A 347 12.67 10.45 -2.55
C MET A 347 13.10 9.21 -3.34
N LEU A 348 14.24 9.26 -4.04
CA LEU A 348 14.83 8.09 -4.70
C LEU A 348 15.20 7.00 -3.71
N ARG A 349 15.84 7.39 -2.60
CA ARG A 349 16.20 6.45 -1.53
C ARG A 349 14.95 5.85 -0.91
N TYR A 350 13.96 6.68 -0.59
CA TYR A 350 12.68 6.23 -0.05
C TYR A 350 12.04 5.16 -0.96
N GLY A 351 11.77 5.51 -2.23
CA GLY A 351 11.10 4.56 -3.13
C GLY A 351 11.91 3.29 -3.36
N ARG A 352 13.25 3.40 -3.39
CA ARG A 352 14.13 2.24 -3.49
C ARG A 352 13.99 1.30 -2.28
N GLU A 353 13.84 1.84 -1.07
CA GLU A 353 13.73 1.06 0.16
C GLU A 353 12.45 0.21 0.22
N ASP A 354 11.36 0.65 -0.42
CA ASP A 354 10.07 -0.08 -0.41
C ASP A 354 10.15 -1.49 -1.01
N THR A 355 11.03 -1.68 -2.01
CA THR A 355 11.21 -2.98 -2.68
C THR A 355 12.50 -3.71 -2.28
N HIS A 356 13.53 -2.99 -1.85
CA HIS A 356 14.88 -3.54 -1.58
C HIS A 356 14.88 -4.71 -0.59
N TYR A 357 14.12 -4.59 0.51
CA TYR A 357 14.06 -5.63 1.54
C TYR A 357 12.93 -6.64 1.33
N LEU A 358 12.04 -6.38 0.37
CA LEU A 358 10.75 -7.07 0.28
C LEU A 358 10.90 -8.55 -0.09
N LEU A 359 11.91 -8.89 -0.92
CA LEU A 359 12.21 -10.28 -1.25
C LEU A 359 12.72 -11.10 -0.06
N TYR A 360 13.47 -10.48 0.86
CA TYR A 360 13.90 -11.15 2.09
C TYR A 360 12.74 -11.35 3.07
N ILE A 361 11.86 -10.35 3.19
CA ILE A 361 10.61 -10.46 3.96
C ILE A 361 9.75 -11.60 3.38
N TYR A 362 9.64 -11.66 2.05
CA TYR A 362 8.93 -12.73 1.35
C TYR A 362 9.45 -14.14 1.71
N ASP A 363 10.76 -14.36 1.73
CA ASP A 363 11.32 -15.66 2.12
C ASP A 363 10.91 -16.05 3.55
N LEU A 364 11.05 -15.12 4.49
CA LEU A 364 10.71 -15.34 5.89
C LEU A 364 9.22 -15.62 6.09
N MET A 365 8.36 -14.88 5.39
CA MET A 365 6.91 -15.05 5.46
C MET A 365 6.48 -16.37 4.81
N ARG A 366 7.10 -16.78 3.71
CA ARG A 366 6.85 -18.11 3.10
C ARG A 366 7.14 -19.25 4.05
N ILE A 367 8.30 -19.21 4.72
CA ILE A 367 8.66 -20.22 5.72
C ILE A 367 7.63 -20.25 6.84
N LYS A 368 7.27 -19.08 7.37
CA LYS A 368 6.27 -18.98 8.45
C LYS A 368 4.89 -19.49 8.03
N LEU A 369 4.42 -19.15 6.82
CA LEU A 369 3.14 -19.62 6.29
C LEU A 369 3.12 -21.14 6.14
N PHE A 370 4.22 -21.72 5.67
CA PHE A 370 4.36 -23.17 5.54
C PHE A 370 4.42 -23.90 6.88
N THR A 371 5.08 -23.33 7.89
CA THR A 371 5.04 -23.87 9.25
C THR A 371 3.63 -23.83 9.82
N LEU A 372 2.91 -22.72 9.63
CA LEU A 372 1.53 -22.56 10.09
C LEU A 372 0.59 -23.59 9.44
N SER A 373 0.77 -23.90 8.15
CA SER A 373 -0.07 -24.91 7.48
C SER A 373 0.15 -26.31 8.05
N LYS A 374 1.39 -26.69 8.38
CA LYS A 374 1.70 -27.97 9.02
C LYS A 374 1.09 -28.10 10.42
N GLU A 375 1.10 -27.01 11.19
CA GLU A 375 0.47 -26.99 12.52
C GLU A 375 -1.05 -27.20 12.44
N SER A 376 -1.70 -26.67 11.40
CA SER A 376 -3.15 -26.86 11.18
C SER A 376 -3.52 -28.27 10.69
N GLU A 377 -2.64 -28.96 9.97
CA GLU A 377 -2.85 -30.35 9.53
C GLU A 377 -2.58 -31.37 10.66
N GLY A 378 -1.75 -31.01 11.64
CA GLY A 378 -1.43 -31.85 12.80
C GLY A 378 -2.45 -31.81 13.94
N SER A 379 -3.42 -30.89 13.90
CA SER A 379 -4.49 -30.80 14.89
C SER A 379 -5.75 -31.57 14.46
N ASP A 380 -5.62 -32.87 14.21
CA ASP A 380 -6.77 -33.77 14.32
C ASP A 380 -7.19 -33.80 15.80
N ASN A 381 -8.29 -33.11 16.08
CA ASN A 381 -8.86 -32.94 17.41
C ASN A 381 -9.29 -34.34 17.96
N PRO A 382 -8.64 -34.93 18.97
CA PRO A 382 -9.00 -36.26 19.47
C PRO A 382 -10.22 -36.24 20.41
N LEU A 383 -11.15 -35.31 20.25
CA LEU A 383 -12.29 -35.14 21.15
C LEU A 383 -13.60 -35.01 20.38
N LEU A 384 -14.01 -36.13 19.78
CA LEU A 384 -15.41 -36.47 19.50
C LEU A 384 -15.57 -37.99 19.67
N GLU A 385 -15.77 -38.42 20.93
CA GLU A 385 -16.59 -39.60 21.29
C GLU A 385 -17.70 -39.14 22.23
#